data_AF-A0A8C0GP39-F1
#
_entry.id   AF-A0A8C0GP39-F1
#
_cell.length_a   1.000
_cell.length_b   1.000
_cell.length_c   1.000
_cell.angle_alpha   90.00
_cell.angle_beta   90.00
_cell.angle_gamma   90.00
#
_symmetry.space_group_name_H-M   'P 1'
#
loop_
_entity.id
_entity.type
_entity.pdbx_description
1 polymer ?
#
loop_
_entity_poly.entity_id
_entity_poly.type
_entity_poly.pdbx_seq_one_letter_code
_entity_poly.pdbx_strand_id
1 'polypeptide(L)'
;MTQALGWARRPMLERIHLLPRELPITLIYGAESWIDTSTGRRVRELRPHSYVRHLAIAGASHHVYADQPAAFNAAVQEICDSVD
;
A
#
# COMPACT_ATOMS: atom_id res chain seq x y z
N MET A 1 14.12 25.66 -6.37
CA MET A 1 14.13 25.29 -4.94
C MET A 1 14.08 23.78 -4.85
N THR A 2 15.22 23.09 -4.83
CA THR A 2 15.25 21.67 -4.48
C THR A 2 15.07 21.57 -2.97
N GLN A 3 13.83 21.48 -2.50
CA GLN A 3 13.59 21.01 -1.14
C GLN A 3 14.25 19.64 -1.02
N ALA A 4 15.16 19.49 -0.05
CA ALA A 4 15.73 18.18 0.27
C ALA A 4 14.56 17.25 0.57
N LEU A 5 14.35 16.24 -0.27
CA LEU A 5 13.34 15.22 -0.03
C LEU A 5 13.61 14.61 1.35
N GLY A 6 12.61 14.61 2.22
CA GLY A 6 12.73 13.98 3.53
C GLY A 6 12.65 12.46 3.38
N TRP A 7 13.61 11.75 3.95
CA TRP A 7 13.55 10.28 4.05
C TRP A 7 13.06 9.84 5.42
N ALA A 8 12.34 8.72 5.45
CA ALA A 8 11.95 8.09 6.71
C ALA A 8 13.20 7.74 7.52
N ARG A 9 13.32 8.28 8.74
CA ARG A 9 14.46 8.01 9.64
C ARG A 9 14.56 6.53 10.05
N ARG A 10 13.43 5.82 10.08
CA ARG A 10 13.32 4.38 10.38
C ARG A 10 12.26 3.74 9.46
N PRO A 11 12.62 3.41 8.21
CA PRO A 11 11.68 2.90 7.21
C PRO A 11 10.95 1.65 7.69
N MET A 12 9.64 1.55 7.43
CA MET A 12 8.88 0.35 7.77
C MET A 12 9.29 -0.86 6.94
N LEU A 13 9.69 -0.66 5.68
CA LEU A 13 10.02 -1.74 4.74
C LEU A 13 11.13 -2.64 5.27
N GLU A 14 12.17 -2.07 5.89
CA GLU A 14 13.31 -2.81 6.46
C GLU A 14 12.91 -3.73 7.62
N ARG A 15 11.79 -3.44 8.28
CA ARG A 15 11.30 -4.17 9.46
C ARG A 15 9.93 -4.80 9.26
N ILE A 16 9.41 -4.82 8.03
CA ILE A 16 8.05 -5.31 7.73
C ILE A 16 7.91 -6.81 7.98
N HIS A 17 9.02 -7.55 7.89
CA HIS A 17 9.11 -8.97 8.18
C HIS A 17 8.95 -9.29 9.68
N LEU A 18 9.08 -8.30 10.57
CA LEU A 18 8.90 -8.46 12.01
C LEU A 18 7.43 -8.40 12.45
N LEU A 19 6.52 -7.95 11.59
CA LEU A 19 5.08 -7.99 11.90
C LEU A 19 4.60 -9.45 12.00
N PRO A 20 3.62 -9.76 12.88
CA PRO A 20 3.05 -11.10 13.02
C PRO A 20 2.69 -11.70 11.67
N ARG A 21 2.93 -13.00 11.47
CA ARG A 21 2.72 -13.64 10.16
C ARG A 21 1.25 -13.59 9.74
N GLU A 22 0.37 -13.69 10.71
CA GLU A 22 -1.08 -13.74 10.61
C GLU A 22 -1.68 -12.39 10.26
N LEU A 23 -0.93 -11.29 10.39
CA LEU A 23 -1.40 -9.95 10.05
C LEU A 23 -1.46 -9.77 8.51
N PRO A 24 -2.66 -9.71 7.90
CA PRO A 24 -2.80 -9.44 6.48
C PRO A 24 -2.47 -7.98 6.18
N ILE A 25 -1.82 -7.72 5.04
CA ILE A 25 -1.47 -6.36 4.61
C ILE A 25 -1.99 -6.13 3.20
N THR A 26 -2.78 -5.07 3.00
CA THR A 26 -3.16 -4.58 1.69
C THR A 26 -2.60 -3.17 1.48
N LEU A 27 -1.87 -2.97 0.37
CA LEU A 27 -1.35 -1.67 -0.04
C LEU A 27 -2.17 -1.11 -1.20
N ILE A 28 -2.73 0.09 -1.02
CA ILE A 28 -3.57 0.78 -2.01
C ILE A 28 -2.76 1.91 -2.65
N TYR A 29 -2.71 1.92 -3.98
CA TYR A 29 -2.01 2.89 -4.80
C TYR A 29 -3.00 3.57 -5.76
N GLY A 30 -2.66 4.79 -6.20
CA GLY A 30 -3.25 5.37 -7.40
C GLY A 30 -2.41 5.00 -8.61
N ALA A 31 -3.05 4.58 -9.71
CA ALA A 31 -2.34 4.12 -10.91
C ALA A 31 -1.58 5.26 -11.61
N GLU A 32 -2.00 6.50 -11.41
CA GLU A 32 -1.43 7.72 -11.98
C GLU A 32 -0.52 8.46 -10.98
N SER A 33 -0.15 7.81 -9.88
CA SER A 33 0.82 8.33 -8.91
C SER A 33 2.26 8.14 -9.39
N TRP A 34 3.13 9.11 -9.09
CA TRP A 34 4.59 8.96 -9.25
C TRP A 34 5.20 7.94 -8.28
N ILE A 35 4.48 7.62 -7.19
CA ILE A 35 4.81 6.52 -6.28
C ILE A 35 4.17 5.25 -6.84
N ASP A 36 5.00 4.37 -7.39
CA ASP A 36 4.57 3.12 -8.01
C ASP A 36 4.31 1.98 -7.01
N THR A 37 3.90 0.83 -7.54
CA THR A 37 3.59 -0.37 -6.75
C THR A 37 4.83 -1.20 -6.36
N SER A 38 6.05 -0.73 -6.65
CA SER A 38 7.30 -1.47 -6.36
C SER A 38 7.44 -1.83 -4.88
N THR A 39 7.08 -0.90 -3.99
CA THR A 39 7.12 -1.14 -2.55
C THR A 39 6.19 -2.29 -2.14
N GLY A 40 4.99 -2.38 -2.72
CA GLY A 40 4.04 -3.46 -2.43
C GLY A 40 4.55 -4.83 -2.88
N ARG A 41 5.22 -4.89 -4.04
CA ARG A 41 5.93 -6.10 -4.48
C ARG A 41 7.03 -6.49 -3.50
N ARG A 42 7.82 -5.51 -3.03
CA ARG A 42 8.89 -5.75 -2.07
C ARG A 42 8.36 -6.22 -0.71
N VAL A 43 7.23 -5.69 -0.23
CA VAL A 43 6.58 -6.17 1.00
C VAL A 43 6.17 -7.64 0.86
N ARG A 44 5.62 -8.05 -0.29
CA ARG A 44 5.24 -9.45 -0.55
C ARG A 44 6.45 -10.38 -0.52
N GLU A 45 7.58 -9.96 -1.11
CA GLU A 45 8.83 -10.72 -1.07
C GLU A 45 9.39 -10.86 0.35
N LEU A 46 9.31 -9.81 1.15
CA LEU A 46 9.80 -9.80 2.54
C LEU A 46 8.87 -10.53 3.52
N ARG A 47 7.63 -10.86 3.11
CA ARG A 47 6.64 -11.59 3.90
C ARG A 47 6.08 -12.79 3.10
N PRO A 48 6.93 -13.76 2.70
CA PRO A 48 6.55 -14.83 1.77
C PRO A 48 5.49 -15.80 2.31
N HIS A 49 5.22 -15.76 3.61
CA HIS A 49 4.25 -16.62 4.29
C HIS A 49 3.09 -15.86 4.93
N SER A 50 2.90 -14.60 4.54
CA SER A 50 1.79 -13.77 4.99
C SER A 50 0.95 -13.35 3.80
N TYR A 51 -0.33 -13.06 4.05
CA TYR A 51 -1.15 -12.41 3.05
C TYR A 51 -0.66 -10.98 2.80
N VAL A 52 -0.24 -10.72 1.55
CA VAL A 52 0.11 -9.38 1.07
C VAL A 52 -0.53 -9.14 -0.29
N ARG A 53 -1.43 -8.16 -0.36
CA ARG A 53 -2.04 -7.68 -1.61
C ARG A 53 -1.57 -6.26 -1.90
N HIS A 54 -1.38 -5.94 -3.17
CA HIS A 54 -1.28 -4.55 -3.62
C HIS A 54 -2.32 -4.32 -4.71
N LEU A 55 -2.94 -3.15 -4.72
CA LEU A 55 -3.95 -2.76 -5.71
C LEU A 55 -3.70 -1.32 -6.16
N ALA A 56 -3.88 -1.07 -7.45
CA ALA A 56 -3.79 0.25 -8.04
C ALA A 56 -5.17 0.66 -8.56
N ILE A 57 -5.69 1.80 -8.11
CA ILE A 57 -6.97 2.35 -8.53
C ILE A 57 -6.72 3.27 -9.72
N ALA A 58 -7.37 2.97 -10.85
CA ALA A 58 -7.28 3.78 -12.06
C ALA A 58 -8.00 5.12 -11.90
N GLY A 59 -7.45 6.17 -12.50
CA GLY A 59 -7.93 7.54 -12.36
C GLY A 59 -7.61 8.19 -11.02
N ALA A 60 -6.69 7.63 -10.24
CA ALA A 60 -6.24 8.18 -8.96
C ALA A 60 -4.72 8.41 -8.94
N SER A 61 -4.28 9.54 -8.39
CA SER A 61 -2.89 9.83 -8.08
C SER A 61 -2.57 9.49 -6.62
N HIS A 62 -1.73 10.28 -5.95
CA HIS A 62 -1.24 9.98 -4.60
C HIS A 62 -2.34 9.94 -3.53
N HIS A 63 -3.33 10.83 -3.61
CA HIS A 63 -4.44 10.89 -2.67
C HIS A 63 -5.65 10.11 -3.19
N VAL A 64 -5.50 8.78 -3.22
CA VAL A 64 -6.47 7.86 -3.82
C VAL A 64 -7.90 8.06 -3.34
N TYR A 65 -8.08 8.30 -2.04
CA TYR A 65 -9.39 8.55 -1.43
C TYR A 65 -10.05 9.85 -1.89
N ALA A 66 -9.26 10.84 -2.33
CA ALA A 66 -9.74 12.13 -2.81
C ALA A 66 -10.01 12.10 -4.32
N ASP A 67 -9.14 11.44 -5.09
CA ASP A 67 -9.26 11.37 -6.55
C ASP A 67 -10.37 10.40 -6.98
N GLN A 68 -10.48 9.23 -6.31
CA GLN A 68 -11.45 8.18 -6.64
C GLN A 68 -12.16 7.64 -5.38
N PRO A 69 -12.98 8.47 -4.70
CA PRO A 69 -13.59 8.13 -3.42
C PRO A 69 -14.47 6.87 -3.47
N ALA A 70 -15.26 6.70 -4.53
CA ALA A 70 -16.15 5.55 -4.67
C ALA A 70 -15.38 4.24 -4.82
N ALA A 71 -14.37 4.21 -5.70
CA ALA A 71 -13.54 3.03 -5.92
C ALA A 71 -12.67 2.71 -4.69
N PHE A 72 -12.13 3.73 -4.02
CA PHE A 72 -11.39 3.56 -2.78
C PHE A 72 -12.26 2.94 -1.69
N ASN A 73 -13.47 3.48 -1.46
CA ASN A 73 -14.38 2.96 -0.44
C ASN A 73 -14.84 1.53 -0.73
N ALA A 74 -15.10 1.19 -2.00
CA ALA A 74 -15.44 -0.17 -2.39
C ALA A 74 -14.27 -1.14 -2.13
N ALA A 75 -13.04 -0.75 -2.46
CA ALA A 75 -11.86 -1.57 -2.18
C ALA A 75 -11.65 -1.76 -0.66
N VAL A 76 -11.86 -0.72 0.15
CA VAL A 76 -11.75 -0.82 1.62
C VAL A 76 -12.81 -1.76 2.18
N GLN A 77 -14.07 -1.66 1.74
CA GLN A 77 -15.14 -2.57 2.16
C GLN A 77 -14.82 -4.02 1.79
N GLU A 78 -14.42 -4.28 0.55
CA GLU A 78 -14.00 -5.62 0.10
C GLU A 78 -12.87 -6.18 0.98
N ILE A 79 -11.89 -5.36 1.36
CA ILE A 79 -10.79 -5.78 2.23
C ILE A 79 -11.34 -6.13 3.62
N CYS A 80 -12.18 -5.29 4.21
CA CYS A 80 -12.78 -5.52 5.53
C CYS A 80 -13.64 -6.79 5.55
N ASP A 81 -14.46 -7.03 4.52
CA ASP A 81 -15.30 -8.23 4.42
C ASP A 81 -14.47 -9.50 4.20
N SER A 82 -13.21 -9.39 3.77
CA SER A 82 -12.30 -10.52 3.56
C SER A 82 -11.50 -10.92 4.81
N VAL A 83 -11.59 -10.15 5.90
CA VAL A 83 -10.83 -10.37 7.14
C VAL A 83 -11.79 -10.53 8.31
N ASP A 84 -12.27 -11.76 8.51
CA ASP A 84 -13.00 -12.22 9.70
C ASP A 84 -12.18 -13.27 10.47
#